data_AF-A0A8U0L8M3-F1
#
_entry.id   AF-A0A8U0L8M3-F1
#
_cell.length_a   1.000
_cell.length_b   1.000
_cell.length_c   1.000
_cell.angle_alpha   90.00
_cell.angle_beta   90.00
_cell.angle_gamma   90.00
#
_symmetry.space_group_name_H-M   'P 1'
#
loop_
_entity.id
_entity.type
_entity.pdbx_description
1 polymer ?
#
loop_
_entity_poly.entity_id
_entity_poly.type
_entity_poly.pdbx_seq_one_letter_code
_entity_poly.pdbx_strand_id
1 'polypeptide(L)'
;MDIDEPVKTFNGETVREATYPIVLHISASLSNSNTDYDLGEIDVDLPINLEPTVSGDGRTVVIPKVDSQSFTRRLTNGVNAFIDAFNA
;
A
#
# COMPACT_ATOMS: atom_id res chain seq x y z
N MET A 1 26.97 -11.01 24.47
CA MET A 1 27.15 -11.13 23.02
C MET A 1 25.93 -10.50 22.41
N ASP A 2 26.08 -9.35 21.76
CA ASP A 2 25.06 -8.88 20.81
C ASP A 2 25.05 -9.90 19.69
N ILE A 3 23.94 -10.63 19.60
CA ILE A 3 23.73 -11.58 18.52
C ILE A 3 23.23 -10.71 17.37
N ASP A 4 24.09 -10.40 16.41
CA ASP A 4 23.67 -9.67 15.22
C ASP A 4 22.45 -10.37 14.62
N GLU A 5 21.34 -9.63 14.50
CA GLU A 5 20.13 -10.18 13.89
C GLU A 5 20.47 -10.66 12.47
N PRO A 6 19.95 -11.83 12.05
CA PRO A 6 20.22 -12.35 10.72
C PRO A 6 19.72 -11.35 9.66
N VAL A 7 20.58 -11.06 8.68
CA VAL A 7 20.28 -10.16 7.57
C VAL A 7 19.06 -10.70 6.81
N LYS A 8 17.98 -9.93 6.79
CA LYS A 8 16.74 -10.29 6.11
C LYS A 8 16.88 -10.02 4.62
N THR A 9 16.55 -11.02 3.79
CA THR A 9 16.68 -10.94 2.32
C THR A 9 15.39 -11.36 1.63
N PHE A 10 14.91 -10.56 0.67
CA PHE A 10 13.73 -10.86 -0.15
C PHE A 10 14.14 -10.83 -1.62
N ASN A 11 13.80 -11.87 -2.39
CA ASN A 11 14.22 -12.03 -3.79
C ASN A 11 15.74 -11.88 -4.02
N GLY A 12 16.57 -12.22 -3.04
CA GLY A 12 18.04 -12.14 -3.14
C GLY A 12 18.65 -10.78 -2.80
N GLU A 13 17.83 -9.77 -2.47
CA GLU A 13 18.30 -8.45 -2.03
C GLU A 13 18.14 -8.29 -0.52
N THR A 14 19.09 -7.59 0.11
CA THR A 14 18.98 -7.19 1.53
C THR A 14 17.84 -6.20 1.68
N VAL A 15 16.82 -6.56 2.46
CA VAL A 15 15.66 -5.69 2.69
C VAL A 15 15.82 -4.98 4.01
N ARG A 16 15.63 -3.66 3.97
CA ARG A 16 15.56 -2.80 5.14
C ARG A 16 14.17 -2.20 5.24
N GLU A 17 13.85 -1.64 6.40
CA GLU A 17 12.66 -0.81 6.52
C GLU A 17 12.72 0.31 5.49
N ALA A 18 11.65 0.44 4.70
CA ALA A 18 11.57 1.38 3.61
C ALA A 18 10.15 1.93 3.49
N THR A 19 10.08 3.19 3.12
CA THR A 19 8.86 3.98 3.05
C THR A 19 8.48 4.15 1.59
N TYR A 20 7.30 3.67 1.19
CA TYR A 20 6.84 3.69 -0.21
C TYR A 20 5.56 4.51 -0.36
N PRO A 21 5.45 5.36 -1.40
CA PRO A 21 4.19 6.04 -1.71
C PRO A 21 3.11 5.04 -2.11
N ILE A 22 1.84 5.43 -1.91
CA ILE A 22 0.68 4.67 -2.39
C ILE A 22 0.02 5.47 -3.51
N VAL A 23 -0.27 4.77 -4.61
CA VAL A 23 -1.10 5.26 -5.70
C VAL A 23 -2.46 4.58 -5.60
N LEU A 24 -3.54 5.35 -5.65
CA LEU A 24 -4.90 4.82 -5.77
C LEU A 24 -5.33 4.87 -7.23
N HIS A 25 -5.59 3.70 -7.82
CA HIS A 25 -6.20 3.58 -9.14
C HIS A 25 -7.71 3.58 -8.99
N ILE A 26 -8.40 4.45 -9.72
CA ILE A 26 -9.86 4.59 -9.69
C ILE A 26 -10.40 4.12 -11.03
N SER A 27 -11.14 3.01 -11.01
CA SER A 27 -11.82 2.49 -12.19
C SER A 27 -13.34 2.40 -11.97
N ALA A 28 -14.09 2.47 -13.06
CA ALA A 28 -15.53 2.22 -13.06
C ALA A 28 -15.89 1.13 -14.06
N SER A 29 -16.72 0.18 -13.62
CA SER A 29 -17.34 -0.79 -14.50
C SER A 29 -18.79 -0.40 -14.77
N LEU A 30 -19.22 -0.55 -16.01
CA LEU A 30 -20.62 -0.34 -16.40
C LEU A 30 -21.32 -1.69 -16.39
N SER A 31 -22.50 -1.80 -15.79
CA SER A 31 -23.21 -3.08 -15.64
C SER A 31 -23.57 -3.79 -16.96
N ASN A 32 -23.55 -3.05 -18.08
CA ASN A 32 -23.78 -3.55 -19.43
C ASN A 32 -22.48 -3.77 -20.23
N SER A 33 -21.31 -3.65 -19.60
CA SER A 33 -20.00 -3.73 -20.22
C SER A 33 -19.03 -4.49 -19.33
N ASN A 34 -18.40 -5.54 -19.84
CA ASN A 34 -17.31 -6.24 -19.14
C ASN A 34 -15.97 -5.49 -19.23
N THR A 35 -16.01 -4.17 -19.47
CA THR A 35 -14.83 -3.31 -19.60
C THR A 35 -14.83 -2.36 -18.42
N ASP A 36 -13.76 -2.42 -17.63
CA ASP A 36 -13.45 -1.42 -16.62
C ASP A 36 -12.82 -0.22 -17.32
N TYR A 37 -13.38 0.96 -17.07
CA TYR A 37 -12.86 2.23 -17.56
C TYR A 37 -11.97 2.82 -16.48
N ASP A 38 -10.73 3.12 -16.84
CA ASP A 38 -9.84 3.90 -15.98
C ASP A 38 -10.34 5.35 -15.92
N LEU A 39 -10.65 5.80 -14.70
CA LEU A 39 -11.12 7.15 -14.45
C LEU A 39 -9.99 8.06 -13.99
N GLY A 40 -8.86 7.48 -13.58
CA GLY A 40 -7.67 8.22 -13.17
C GLY A 40 -6.92 7.59 -12.01
N GLU A 41 -5.75 8.16 -11.76
CA GLU A 41 -4.85 7.79 -10.67
C GLU A 41 -4.68 8.99 -9.74
N ILE A 42 -4.63 8.72 -8.44
CA ILE A 42 -4.33 9.75 -7.43
C ILE A 42 -3.11 9.28 -6.65
N ASP A 43 -2.05 10.08 -6.73
CA ASP A 43 -0.93 10.00 -5.80
C ASP A 43 -1.41 10.43 -4.42
N VAL A 44 -1.28 9.54 -3.45
CA VAL A 44 -1.69 9.85 -2.09
C VAL A 44 -0.45 10.04 -1.24
N ASP A 45 -0.41 11.16 -0.50
CA ASP A 45 0.62 11.43 0.51
C ASP A 45 0.39 10.56 1.77
N LEU A 46 0.53 9.26 1.54
CA LEU A 46 0.16 8.16 2.43
C LEU A 46 1.23 7.07 2.34
N PRO A 47 2.49 7.40 2.63
CA PRO A 47 3.52 6.40 2.50
C PRO A 47 3.34 5.28 3.53
N ILE A 48 3.57 4.04 3.11
CA ILE A 48 3.58 2.88 4.00
C ILE A 48 5.00 2.44 4.30
N ASN A 49 5.23 2.07 5.55
CA ASN A 49 6.47 1.45 5.96
C ASN A 49 6.37 -0.05 5.70
N LEU A 50 7.34 -0.60 5.01
CA LEU A 50 7.46 -2.03 4.80
C LEU A 50 8.49 -2.58 5.78
N GLU A 51 8.10 -3.52 6.63
CA GLU A 51 9.01 -4.19 7.54
C GLU A 51 9.25 -5.63 7.09
N PRO A 52 10.50 -6.04 6.83
CA PRO A 52 10.83 -7.43 6.61
C PRO A 52 10.72 -8.21 7.92
N THR A 53 9.97 -9.31 7.92
CA THR A 53 9.91 -10.28 9.02
C THR A 53 10.19 -11.68 8.51
N VAL A 54 10.46 -12.61 9.42
CA VAL A 54 10.68 -14.04 9.10
C VAL A 54 9.39 -14.77 9.45
N SER A 55 8.74 -15.39 8.45
CA SER A 55 7.57 -16.23 8.68
C SER A 55 7.97 -17.53 9.39
N GLY A 56 6.98 -18.24 9.97
CA GLY A 56 7.24 -19.46 10.75
C GLY A 56 7.90 -20.61 9.97
N ASP A 57 7.95 -20.52 8.65
CA ASP A 57 8.66 -21.42 7.72
C ASP A 57 10.09 -20.96 7.37
N GLY A 58 10.59 -19.88 8.00
CA GLY A 58 11.93 -19.36 7.80
C GLY A 58 12.09 -18.44 6.57
N ARG A 59 11.01 -18.17 5.83
CA ARG A 59 11.04 -17.26 4.68
C ARG A 59 11.01 -15.80 5.14
N THR A 60 11.77 -14.93 4.50
CA THR A 60 11.58 -13.48 4.68
C THR A 60 10.31 -13.06 3.94
N VAL A 61 9.40 -12.42 4.65
CA VAL A 61 8.19 -11.79 4.12
C VAL A 61 8.21 -10.31 4.46
N VAL A 62 7.79 -9.47 3.51
CA VAL A 62 7.71 -8.03 3.69
C VAL A 62 6.26 -7.70 4.06
N ILE A 63 6.05 -7.20 5.27
CA ILE A 63 4.71 -6.88 5.76
C ILE A 63 4.54 -5.36 5.81
N PRO A 64 3.45 -4.82 5.23
CA PRO A 64 3.08 -3.43 5.41
C PRO A 64 2.79 -3.12 6.88
N LYS A 65 3.58 -2.22 7.46
CA LYS A 65 3.32 -1.61 8.77
C LYS A 65 2.38 -0.43 8.55
N VAL A 66 1.10 -0.76 8.45
CA VAL A 66 0.04 0.23 8.22
C VAL A 66 -0.73 0.40 9.52
N ASP A 67 -0.75 1.62 10.05
CA ASP A 67 -1.78 1.98 11.03
C ASP A 67 -3.12 1.98 10.29
N SER A 68 -3.88 0.90 10.47
CA SER A 68 -5.12 0.64 9.75
C SER A 68 -6.16 1.74 9.98
N GLN A 69 -6.20 2.37 11.16
CA GLN A 69 -7.12 3.47 11.43
C GLN A 69 -6.69 4.74 10.70
N SER A 70 -5.42 5.12 10.80
CA SER A 70 -4.89 6.29 10.08
C SER A 70 -4.99 6.13 8.57
N PHE A 71 -4.71 4.94 8.06
CA PHE A 71 -4.84 4.60 6.64
C PHE A 71 -6.30 4.70 6.17
N THR A 72 -7.23 4.04 6.87
CA THR A 72 -8.66 4.08 6.52
C THR A 72 -9.19 5.51 6.53
N ARG A 73 -8.85 6.31 7.56
CA ARG A 73 -9.30 7.70 7.64
C ARG A 73 -8.79 8.55 6.46
N ARG A 74 -7.51 8.40 6.09
CA ARG A 74 -6.93 9.15 4.97
C ARG A 74 -7.48 8.68 3.61
N LEU A 75 -7.71 7.37 3.44
CA LEU A 75 -8.37 6.82 2.27
C LEU A 75 -9.80 7.38 2.12
N THR A 76 -10.59 7.39 3.20
CA THR A 76 -11.94 7.99 3.21
C THR A 76 -11.91 9.46 2.83
N ASN A 77 -10.96 10.23 3.35
CA ASN A 77 -10.83 11.65 2.98
C ASN A 77 -10.52 11.83 1.50
N GLY A 78 -9.64 11.01 0.92
CA GLY A 78 -9.33 11.03 -0.51
C GLY A 78 -10.53 10.69 -1.39
N VAL A 79 -11.30 9.66 -1.01
CA VAL A 79 -12.54 9.29 -1.71
C VAL A 79 -13.59 10.40 -1.62
N ASN A 80 -13.76 11.03 -0.46
CA ASN A 80 -14.71 12.15 -0.32
C ASN A 80 -14.30 13.34 -1.18
N ALA A 81 -13.00 13.70 -1.22
CA ALA A 81 -12.51 14.78 -2.07
C ALA A 81 -12.74 14.49 -3.58
N PHE A 82 -12.58 13.23 -3.99
CA PHE A 82 -12.91 12.79 -5.34
C PHE A 82 -14.41 12.92 -5.66
N ILE A 83 -15.29 12.48 -4.75
CA ILE A 83 -16.74 12.60 -4.89
C ILE A 83 -17.15 14.08 -4.99
N ASP A 84 -16.59 14.94 -4.14
CA ASP A 84 -16.86 16.38 -4.15
C ASP A 84 -16.44 17.01 -5.49
N ALA A 85 -15.30 16.59 -6.06
CA ALA A 85 -14.84 17.08 -7.37
C ALA A 85 -15.74 16.64 -8.54
N PHE A 86 -16.38 15.48 -8.46
CA PHE A 86 -17.32 15.00 -9.48
C PHE A 86 -18.72 15.61 -9.37
N ASN A 87 -19.11 16.05 -8.18
CA ASN A 87 -20.42 16.67 -7.92
C ASN A 87 -20.41 18.21 -8.01
N ALA A 88 -19.25 18.81 -8.31
CA ALA A 88 -19.06 20.25 -8.52
C ALA A 88 -19.53 20.70 -9.91
#